data_AF-B3E8P1-F1
#
_entry.id   AF-B3E8P1-F1
#
_cell.length_a   1.000
_cell.length_b   1.000
_cell.length_c   1.000
_cell.angle_alpha   90.00
_cell.angle_beta   90.00
_cell.angle_gamma   90.00
#
_symmetry.space_group_name_H-M   'P 1'
#
loop_
_entity.id
_entity.type
_entity.pdbx_description
1 polymer ?
#
loop_
_entity_poly.entity_id
_entity_poly.type
_entity_poly.pdbx_seq_one_letter_code
_entity_poly.pdbx_strand_id
1 'polypeptide(L)'
;MNTNPESGVLQHGRSRKVVKRSNCGHPVKFASQKCGRSVHLESPLEYDLAIQLEFDPSVILFQEQPLALKIEYNGKIRTVYPDLAVYKDDGSTLIIEVKDAKKASQQEVIEKFELERQVLVSLAGR
;
A
#
# COMPACT_ATOMS: atom_id res chain seq x y z
N MET A 1 41.25 8.33 6.12
CA MET A 1 40.50 9.15 5.16
C MET A 1 39.03 8.78 5.30
N ASN A 2 38.29 9.61 6.03
CA ASN A 2 36.83 9.71 6.06
C ASN A 2 36.31 10.04 4.65
N THR A 3 35.11 9.72 4.16
CA THR A 3 33.80 9.32 4.70
C THR A 3 33.02 8.69 3.53
N ASN A 4 32.37 7.54 3.70
CA ASN A 4 31.41 7.02 2.71
C ASN A 4 30.06 7.74 2.89
N PRO A 5 29.53 8.48 1.88
CA PRO A 5 28.29 9.22 2.01
C PRO A 5 27.10 8.35 1.54
N GLU A 6 26.76 7.29 2.27
CA GLU A 6 25.48 6.58 2.05
C GLU A 6 24.55 6.74 3.26
N SER A 7 24.50 7.97 3.76
CA SER A 7 23.50 8.41 4.72
C SER A 7 22.27 8.88 3.96
N GLY A 8 21.21 8.07 3.88
CA GLY A 8 19.90 8.60 3.49
C GLY A 8 18.89 7.68 2.79
N VAL A 9 19.13 6.37 2.62
CA VAL A 9 18.05 5.49 2.16
C VAL A 9 17.06 5.31 3.31
N LEU A 10 15.95 6.05 3.26
CA LEU A 10 14.82 5.90 4.16
C LEU A 10 14.33 4.44 4.07
N GLN A 11 14.76 3.60 5.01
CA GLN A 11 14.28 2.22 5.11
C GLN A 11 12.85 2.24 5.64
N HIS A 12 11.89 2.32 4.71
CA HIS A 12 10.46 2.17 5.02
C HIS A 12 10.17 0.68 5.24
N GLY A 13 10.20 0.27 6.51
CA GLY A 13 9.83 -1.08 6.93
C GLY A 13 8.33 -1.33 6.81
N ARG A 14 7.96 -2.57 6.48
CA ARG A 14 6.57 -3.06 6.46
C ARG A 14 5.96 -3.07 7.87
N SER A 15 4.74 -2.56 8.02
CA SER A 15 4.04 -2.51 9.32
C SER A 15 3.59 -3.89 9.85
N ARG A 16 3.40 -4.88 8.96
CA ARG A 16 2.98 -6.24 9.34
C ARG A 16 3.70 -7.28 8.49
N LYS A 17 3.94 -8.48 9.02
CA LYS A 17 4.49 -9.65 8.29
C LYS A 17 3.37 -10.38 7.54
N VAL A 18 3.58 -10.73 6.27
CA VAL A 18 2.66 -11.54 5.47
C VAL A 18 2.84 -12.98 5.92
N VAL A 19 1.87 -13.49 6.68
CA VAL A 19 1.83 -14.87 7.20
C VAL A 19 0.41 -15.41 7.03
N LYS A 20 0.26 -16.66 6.55
CA LYS A 20 -1.06 -17.28 6.34
C LYS A 20 -1.60 -17.97 7.60
N ARG A 21 -2.93 -17.96 7.75
CA ARG A 21 -3.71 -18.90 8.58
C ARG A 21 -4.85 -19.61 7.81
N SER A 22 -5.25 -19.11 6.63
CA SER A 22 -6.32 -19.68 5.77
C SER A 22 -6.01 -19.47 4.27
N ASN A 23 -6.57 -20.33 3.42
CA ASN A 23 -6.07 -20.65 2.08
C ASN A 23 -6.67 -19.81 0.92
N CYS A 24 -6.98 -18.53 1.13
CA CYS A 24 -7.57 -17.67 0.10
C CYS A 24 -6.66 -16.46 -0.24
N GLY A 25 -5.73 -16.65 -1.16
CA GLY A 25 -4.84 -15.59 -1.66
C GLY A 25 -3.56 -16.17 -2.28
N HIS A 26 -3.12 -15.57 -3.38
CA HIS A 26 -1.88 -15.91 -4.07
C HIS A 26 -0.84 -14.84 -3.74
N PRO A 27 -0.11 -14.95 -2.62
CA PRO A 27 0.91 -13.97 -2.30
C PRO A 27 2.05 -14.06 -3.32
N VAL A 28 2.40 -12.94 -3.93
CA VAL A 28 3.49 -12.83 -4.90
C VAL A 28 4.58 -11.94 -4.34
N LYS A 29 5.84 -12.31 -4.61
CA LYS A 29 6.99 -11.45 -4.33
C LYS A 29 7.45 -10.84 -5.65
N PHE A 30 7.29 -9.53 -5.79
CA PHE A 30 7.72 -8.78 -6.95
C PHE A 30 9.06 -8.11 -6.67
N ALA A 31 10.10 -8.41 -7.47
CA ALA A 31 11.40 -7.76 -7.33
C ALA A 31 11.35 -6.39 -8.02
N SER A 32 11.26 -5.31 -7.25
CA SER A 32 11.21 -3.94 -7.77
C SER A 32 12.58 -3.29 -7.71
N GLN A 33 12.99 -2.65 -8.81
CA GLN A 33 14.18 -1.82 -8.86
C GLN A 33 13.92 -0.48 -8.17
N LYS A 34 12.75 0.12 -8.40
CA LYS A 34 12.34 1.38 -7.76
C LYS A 34 12.36 1.30 -6.24
N CYS A 35 11.88 0.19 -5.69
CA CYS A 35 11.84 0.00 -4.25
C CYS A 35 13.14 -0.59 -3.69
N GLY A 36 14.07 -1.05 -4.55
CA GLY A 36 15.32 -1.70 -4.15
C GLY A 36 15.14 -2.98 -3.33
N ARG A 37 13.95 -3.59 -3.36
CA ARG A 37 13.60 -4.78 -2.56
C ARG A 37 12.47 -5.58 -3.21
N SER A 38 12.24 -6.79 -2.69
CA SER A 38 11.03 -7.53 -3.01
C SER A 38 9.81 -6.94 -2.29
N VAL A 39 8.82 -6.52 -3.08
CA VAL A 39 7.49 -6.08 -2.64
C VAL A 39 6.59 -7.31 -2.48
N HIS A 40 5.86 -7.40 -1.37
CA HIS A 40 4.96 -8.50 -1.09
C HIS A 40 3.52 -8.11 -1.41
N LEU A 41 2.92 -8.78 -2.38
CA LEU A 41 1.57 -8.51 -2.87
C LEU A 41 0.67 -9.68 -2.48
N GLU A 42 -0.57 -9.41 -2.09
CA GLU A 42 -1.51 -10.42 -1.59
C GLU A 42 -2.44 -10.98 -2.68
N SER A 43 -2.50 -10.31 -3.84
CA SER A 43 -3.33 -10.72 -4.97
C SER A 43 -2.66 -10.53 -6.34
N PRO A 44 -3.13 -11.26 -7.38
CA PRO A 44 -2.68 -11.03 -8.76
C PRO A 44 -3.00 -9.62 -9.28
N LEU A 45 -4.10 -9.01 -8.83
CA LEU A 45 -4.48 -7.66 -9.27
C LEU A 45 -3.50 -6.61 -8.73
N GLU A 46 -3.02 -6.78 -7.49
CA GLU A 46 -1.92 -5.97 -6.96
C GLU A 46 -0.61 -6.20 -7.72
N TYR A 47 -0.35 -7.42 -8.17
CA TYR A 47 0.82 -7.74 -9.01
C TYR A 47 0.79 -7.01 -10.36
N ASP A 48 -0.36 -7.01 -11.04
CA ASP A 48 -0.53 -6.28 -12.30
C ASP A 48 -0.34 -4.77 -12.10
N LEU A 49 -0.87 -4.22 -10.99
CA LEU A 49 -0.63 -2.81 -10.64
C LEU A 49 0.85 -2.54 -10.34
N ALA A 50 1.53 -3.41 -9.60
CA ALA A 50 2.96 -3.24 -9.30
C ALA A 50 3.81 -3.23 -10.57
N ILE A 51 3.48 -4.04 -11.59
CA ILE A 51 4.14 -3.97 -12.91
C ILE A 51 3.94 -2.58 -13.53
N GLN A 52 2.71 -2.06 -13.55
CA GLN A 52 2.44 -0.73 -14.13
C GLN A 52 3.22 0.36 -13.40
N LEU A 53 3.26 0.31 -12.06
CA LEU A 53 4.00 1.26 -11.23
C LEU A 53 5.51 1.16 -11.44
N GLU A 54 6.06 -0.03 -11.68
CA GLU A 54 7.48 -0.22 -11.97
C GLU A 54 7.89 0.48 -13.28
N PHE A 55 7.00 0.55 -14.27
CA PHE A 55 7.28 1.16 -15.57
C PHE A 55 6.81 2.61 -15.72
N ASP A 56 5.99 3.14 -14.82
CA ASP A 56 5.55 4.55 -14.86
C ASP A 56 6.70 5.50 -14.48
N PRO A 57 7.21 6.36 -15.38
CA PRO A 57 8.35 7.24 -15.07
C PRO A 57 8.06 8.28 -13.98
N SER A 58 6.79 8.63 -13.74
CA SER A 58 6.41 9.58 -12.67
C SER A 58 6.51 8.96 -11.27
N VAL A 59 6.59 7.63 -11.17
CA VAL A 59 6.64 6.93 -9.89
C VAL A 59 8.09 6.75 -9.47
N ILE A 60 8.45 7.31 -8.31
CA ILE A 60 9.77 7.14 -7.69
C ILE A 60 9.84 5.80 -6.96
N LEU A 61 8.86 5.51 -6.11
CA LEU A 61 8.77 4.27 -5.36
C LEU A 61 7.32 3.97 -4.95
N PHE A 62 7.06 2.72 -4.58
CA PHE A 62 5.77 2.30 -4.02
C PHE A 62 5.98 1.34 -2.83
N GLN A 63 5.00 1.29 -1.94
CA GLN A 63 5.09 0.55 -0.69
C GLN A 63 3.80 -0.21 -0.41
N GLU A 64 3.90 -1.53 -0.17
CA GLU A 64 2.78 -2.36 0.29
C GLU A 64 2.42 -2.06 1.75
N GLN A 65 1.12 -2.09 2.08
CA GLN A 65 0.59 -1.93 3.44
C GLN A 65 1.28 -0.79 4.22
N PRO A 66 1.25 0.43 3.67
CA PRO A 66 2.13 1.53 4.08
C PRO A 66 1.87 2.03 5.50
N LEU A 67 0.62 1.98 5.96
CA LEU A 67 0.23 2.47 7.29
C LEU A 67 -0.91 1.66 7.90
N ALA A 68 -1.04 1.77 9.23
CA ALA A 68 -2.11 1.18 10.01
C ALA A 68 -3.16 2.25 10.34
N LEU A 69 -4.35 2.13 9.76
CA LEU A 69 -5.47 3.05 9.97
C LEU A 69 -6.45 2.47 10.98
N LYS A 70 -6.85 3.25 11.97
CA LYS A 70 -7.93 2.87 12.89
C LYS A 70 -9.22 3.48 12.40
N ILE A 71 -10.15 2.63 11.96
CA ILE A 71 -11.49 3.02 11.53
C ILE A 71 -12.53 2.48 12.52
N GLU A 72 -13.63 3.20 12.72
CA GLU A 72 -14.79 2.70 13.42
C GLU A 72 -15.81 2.19 12.40
N TYR A 73 -16.13 0.89 12.44
CA TYR A 73 -17.10 0.27 11.54
C TYR A 73 -18.05 -0.63 12.34
N ASN A 74 -19.35 -0.37 12.25
CA ASN A 74 -20.40 -1.05 13.02
C ASN A 74 -20.13 -1.04 14.54
N GLY A 75 -19.76 0.12 15.09
CA GLY A 75 -19.49 0.31 16.52
C GLY A 75 -18.24 -0.42 17.04
N LYS A 76 -17.37 -0.90 16.14
CA LYS A 76 -16.12 -1.58 16.48
C LYS A 76 -14.94 -0.88 15.83
N ILE A 77 -13.90 -0.64 16.62
CA ILE A 77 -12.63 -0.14 16.10
C ILE A 77 -11.91 -1.29 15.38
N ARG A 78 -11.55 -1.08 14.13
CA ARG A 78 -10.79 -2.01 13.29
C ARG A 78 -9.52 -1.32 12.80
N THR A 79 -8.44 -2.09 12.74
CA THR A 79 -7.23 -1.63 12.06
C THR A 79 -7.24 -2.14 10.63
N VAL A 80 -7.17 -1.23 9.67
CA VAL A 80 -7.07 -1.52 8.23
C VAL A 80 -5.73 -1.02 7.71
N TYR A 81 -5.29 -1.62 6.60
CA TYR A 81 -4.03 -1.31 5.97
C TYR A 81 -4.34 -1.14 4.48
N PRO A 82 -4.16 0.06 3.91
CA PRO A 82 -4.32 0.25 2.47
C PRO A 82 -3.38 -0.70 1.71
N ASP A 83 -3.78 -1.15 0.52
CA ASP A 83 -2.95 -2.12 -0.23
C ASP A 83 -1.58 -1.51 -0.63
N LEU A 84 -1.56 -0.31 -1.22
CA LEU A 84 -0.34 0.34 -1.73
C LEU A 84 -0.31 1.86 -1.48
N ALA A 85 0.88 2.40 -1.19
CA ALA A 85 1.21 3.82 -1.36
C ALA A 85 2.15 3.99 -2.55
N VAL A 86 1.93 5.03 -3.35
CA VAL A 86 2.75 5.40 -4.51
C VAL A 86 3.26 6.82 -4.32
N TYR A 87 4.57 7.00 -4.39
CA TYR A 87 5.22 8.29 -4.25
C TYR A 87 5.70 8.75 -5.63
N LYS A 88 5.26 9.94 -6.03
CA LYS A 88 5.54 10.50 -7.36
C LYS A 88 6.64 11.56 -7.32
N ASP A 89 7.20 11.82 -8.50
CA ASP A 89 8.24 12.82 -8.74
C ASP A 89 7.77 14.27 -8.54
N ASP A 90 6.49 14.53 -8.72
CA ASP A 90 5.84 15.81 -8.39
C ASP A 90 5.63 16.02 -6.87
N GLY A 91 6.05 15.07 -6.04
CA GLY A 91 5.89 15.09 -4.59
C GLY A 91 4.51 14.64 -4.10
N SER A 92 3.58 14.32 -5.00
CA SER A 92 2.28 13.77 -4.62
C SER A 92 2.41 12.32 -4.14
N THR A 93 1.49 11.94 -3.25
CA THR A 93 1.37 10.56 -2.76
C THR A 93 -0.04 10.05 -3.05
N LEU A 94 -0.13 8.88 -3.67
CA LEU A 94 -1.40 8.19 -3.91
C LEU A 94 -1.50 7.00 -2.96
N ILE A 95 -2.62 6.89 -2.27
CA ILE A 95 -3.00 5.68 -1.52
C ILE A 95 -4.01 4.92 -2.37
N ILE A 96 -3.72 3.66 -2.65
CA ILE A 96 -4.49 2.82 -3.57
C ILE A 96 -4.98 1.58 -2.83
N GLU A 97 -6.28 1.34 -2.93
CA GLU A 97 -6.94 0.11 -2.50
C GLU A 97 -7.36 -0.69 -3.74
N VAL A 98 -6.96 -1.95 -3.81
CA VAL A 98 -7.10 -2.79 -5.01
C VAL A 98 -8.22 -3.81 -4.78
N LYS A 99 -9.26 -3.76 -5.62
CA LYS A 99 -10.42 -4.67 -5.55
C LYS A 99 -10.89 -5.05 -6.95
N ASP A 100 -11.27 -6.30 -7.14
CA ASP A 100 -11.98 -6.75 -8.35
C ASP A 100 -13.25 -5.92 -8.53
N ALA A 101 -13.61 -5.57 -9.78
CA ALA A 101 -14.79 -4.75 -10.07
C ALA A 101 -16.08 -5.24 -9.41
N LYS A 102 -16.28 -6.57 -9.35
CA LYS A 102 -17.45 -7.19 -8.69
C LYS A 102 -17.47 -7.00 -7.17
N LYS A 103 -16.31 -6.91 -6.52
CA LYS A 103 -16.19 -6.66 -5.07
C LYS A 103 -16.25 -5.16 -4.80
N ALA A 104 -15.61 -4.36 -5.64
CA ALA A 104 -15.62 -2.90 -5.54
C ALA A 104 -17.03 -2.31 -5.61
N SER A 105 -17.95 -2.97 -6.32
CA SER A 105 -19.36 -2.55 -6.39
C SER A 105 -20.22 -2.98 -5.20
N GLN A 106 -19.68 -3.77 -4.26
CA GLN A 106 -20.44 -4.17 -3.08
C GLN A 106 -20.53 -3.02 -2.08
N GLN A 107 -21.74 -2.74 -1.61
CA GLN A 107 -22.03 -1.63 -0.70
C GLN A 107 -21.14 -1.66 0.55
N GLU A 108 -20.94 -2.82 1.16
CA GLU A 108 -20.07 -2.96 2.34
C GLU A 108 -18.60 -2.62 2.08
N VAL A 109 -18.12 -2.82 0.85
CA VAL A 109 -16.75 -2.50 0.45
C VAL A 109 -16.62 -0.99 0.24
N ILE A 110 -17.61 -0.39 -0.42
CA ILE A 110 -17.68 1.05 -0.64
C ILE A 110 -17.73 1.80 0.69
N GLU A 111 -18.57 1.36 1.64
CA GLU A 111 -18.69 1.98 2.95
C GLU A 111 -17.39 1.93 3.75
N LYS A 112 -16.70 0.78 3.75
CA LYS A 112 -15.39 0.65 4.40
C LYS A 112 -14.34 1.54 3.74
N PHE A 113 -14.32 1.58 2.42
CA PHE A 113 -13.40 2.42 1.66
C PHE A 113 -13.60 3.90 1.98
N GLU A 114 -14.84 4.36 2.09
CA GLU A 114 -15.14 5.76 2.42
C GLU A 114 -14.68 6.11 3.84
N LEU A 115 -14.88 5.23 4.82
CA LEU A 115 -14.37 5.43 6.18
C LEU A 115 -12.84 5.49 6.22
N GLU A 116 -12.17 4.60 5.49
CA GLU A 116 -10.73 4.59 5.37
C GLU A 116 -10.21 5.90 4.75
N ARG A 117 -10.83 6.33 3.65
CA ARG A 117 -10.54 7.60 2.98
C ARG A 117 -10.72 8.79 3.93
N GLN A 118 -11.81 8.85 4.70
CA GLN A 118 -12.03 9.94 5.65
C GLN A 118 -10.95 10.02 6.71
N VAL A 119 -10.54 8.88 7.28
CA VAL A 119 -9.44 8.84 8.25
C VAL A 119 -8.14 9.29 7.60
N LEU A 120 -7.81 8.83 6.39
CA LEU A 120 -6.62 9.26 5.64
C LEU A 120 -6.60 10.77 5.41
N VAL A 121 -7.70 11.36 4.93
CA VAL A 121 -7.81 12.80 4.69
C VAL A 121 -7.62 13.58 6.00
N SER A 122 -8.20 13.10 7.10
CA SER A 122 -8.05 13.73 8.41
C SER A 122 -6.62 13.70 8.98
N LEU A 123 -5.80 12.76 8.51
CA LEU A 123 -4.38 12.64 8.86
C LEU A 123 -3.50 13.51 7.98
N ALA A 124 -3.84 13.66 6.69
CA ALA A 124 -3.10 14.47 5.73
C ALA A 124 -3.30 15.99 5.92
N GLY A 125 -4.42 16.41 6.51
CA GLY A 125 -4.73 17.82 6.77
C GLY A 125 -4.15 18.42 8.05
N ARG A 126 -3.15 17.78 8.67
CA ARG A 126 -2.43 18.27 9.85
C ARG A 126 -1.00 18.59 9.50
#